data_AF-A0A9X2E5D6-F1
#
_entry.id   AF-A0A9X2E5D6-F1
#
_cell.length_a   1.000
_cell.length_b   1.000
_cell.length_c   1.000
_cell.angle_alpha   90.00
_cell.angle_beta   90.00
_cell.angle_gamma   90.00
#
_symmetry.space_group_name_H-M   'P 1'
#
loop_
_entity.id
_entity.type
_entity.pdbx_description
1 polymer ?
#
loop_
_entity_poly.entity_id
_entity_poly.type
_entity_poly.pdbx_seq_one_letter_code
_entity_poly.pdbx_strand_id
1 'polypeptide(L)'
;MTVENGPDADPTSGRWRSTIDILAASLATHLDEQVTVLDAGEMEDGFSSLIRGPEPSSPFLQVAWDGILGMQRIDGQPYVSVTMFLYSRGRRLRLDDQSGSFLSIAYEGPLDGSGTWRDLGWLQDDFGEFESYDRYGD
;
A
#
# COMPACT_ATOMS: atom_id res chain seq x y z
N MET A 1 -25.36 38.11 6.04
CA MET A 1 -25.51 36.68 6.39
C MET A 1 -24.59 35.93 5.43
N THR A 2 -23.33 35.79 5.82
CA THR A 2 -22.29 35.11 5.04
C THR A 2 -22.23 33.69 5.58
N VAL A 3 -22.55 32.72 4.73
CA VAL A 3 -22.50 31.30 5.06
C VAL A 3 -21.04 30.89 5.01
N GLU A 4 -20.48 30.50 6.16
CA GLU A 4 -19.19 29.86 6.26
C GLU A 4 -19.31 28.44 5.72
N ASN A 5 -18.81 28.20 4.50
CA ASN A 5 -18.59 26.85 4.00
C ASN A 5 -17.35 26.30 4.72
N GLY A 6 -17.56 25.58 5.83
CA GLY A 6 -16.55 24.67 6.36
C GLY A 6 -16.31 23.53 5.36
N PRO A 7 -15.13 22.90 5.36
CA PRO A 7 -14.92 21.70 4.56
C PRO A 7 -15.86 20.62 5.09
N ASP A 8 -16.82 20.20 4.26
CA ASP A 8 -17.61 19.00 4.50
C ASP A 8 -16.63 17.85 4.67
N ALA A 9 -16.43 17.41 5.91
CA ALA A 9 -15.72 16.17 6.17
C ALA A 9 -16.52 15.05 5.49
N ASP A 10 -15.90 14.35 4.54
CA ASP A 10 -16.50 13.17 3.92
C ASP A 10 -16.93 12.22 5.06
N PRO A 11 -18.22 11.86 5.17
CA PRO A 11 -18.74 11.03 6.26
C PRO A 11 -18.09 9.65 6.36
N THR A 12 -17.30 9.26 5.35
CA THR A 12 -16.52 8.01 5.35
C THR A 12 -15.11 8.16 5.92
N SER A 13 -14.61 9.38 6.12
CA SER A 13 -13.27 9.65 6.61
C SER A 13 -13.07 9.09 8.03
N GLY A 14 -12.06 8.23 8.20
CA GLY A 14 -11.68 7.63 9.47
C GLY A 14 -12.36 6.29 9.81
N ARG A 15 -13.30 5.80 8.98
CA ARG A 15 -13.98 4.51 9.21
C ARG A 15 -13.00 3.33 9.18
N TRP A 16 -12.09 3.35 8.22
CA TRP A 16 -11.12 2.28 7.97
C TRP A 16 -9.79 2.51 8.66
N ARG A 17 -9.58 3.68 9.28
CA ARG A 17 -8.29 4.05 9.88
C ARG A 17 -7.74 3.00 10.83
N SER A 18 -8.56 2.51 11.77
CA SER A 18 -8.12 1.47 12.70
C SER A 18 -7.78 0.16 11.98
N THR A 19 -8.51 -0.22 10.94
CA THR A 19 -8.22 -1.41 10.12
C THR A 19 -6.92 -1.24 9.34
N ILE A 20 -6.70 -0.07 8.74
CA ILE A 20 -5.46 0.26 8.03
C ILE A 20 -4.26 0.15 8.96
N ASP A 21 -4.34 0.75 10.15
CA ASP A 21 -3.25 0.75 11.13
C ASP A 21 -2.94 -0.68 11.63
N ILE A 22 -3.98 -1.49 11.87
CA ILE A 22 -3.85 -2.90 12.28
C ILE A 22 -3.21 -3.75 11.18
N LEU A 23 -3.68 -3.61 9.94
CA LEU A 23 -3.15 -4.35 8.80
C LEU A 23 -1.71 -3.94 8.48
N ALA A 24 -1.38 -2.65 8.57
CA ALA A 24 -0.01 -2.16 8.41
C ALA A 24 0.93 -2.72 9.49
N ALA A 25 0.48 -2.80 10.75
CA ALA A 25 1.27 -3.41 11.83
C ALA A 25 1.44 -4.93 11.65
N SER A 26 0.42 -5.62 11.16
CA SER A 26 0.49 -7.04 10.81
C SER A 26 1.46 -7.28 9.64
N LEU A 27 1.41 -6.42 8.60
CA LEU A 27 2.35 -6.47 7.48
C LEU A 27 3.79 -6.22 7.93
N ALA A 28 4.01 -5.25 8.82
CA ALA A 28 5.32 -4.99 9.42
C ALA A 28 5.89 -6.24 10.09
N THR A 29 5.04 -6.99 10.80
CA THR A 29 5.43 -8.26 11.41
C THR A 29 5.76 -9.34 10.38
N HIS A 30 5.01 -9.42 9.28
CA HIS A 30 5.27 -10.36 8.18
C HIS A 30 6.60 -10.08 7.46
N LEU A 31 6.89 -8.80 7.22
CA LEU A 31 8.10 -8.37 6.51
C LEU A 31 9.36 -8.33 7.40
N ASP A 32 9.20 -8.43 8.73
CA ASP A 32 10.25 -8.15 9.71
C ASP A 32 10.87 -6.75 9.53
N GLU A 33 10.04 -5.78 9.15
CA GLU A 33 10.43 -4.40 8.86
C GLU A 33 9.38 -3.40 9.35
N GLN A 34 9.79 -2.14 9.56
CA GLN A 34 8.85 -1.06 9.86
C GLN A 34 8.00 -0.74 8.63
N VAL A 35 6.68 -0.56 8.84
CA VAL A 35 5.75 -0.05 7.83
C VAL A 35 5.14 1.25 8.33
N THR A 36 5.24 2.30 7.52
CA THR A 36 4.66 3.61 7.81
C THR A 36 3.50 3.88 6.87
N VAL A 37 2.32 4.22 7.42
CA VAL A 37 1.17 4.69 6.63
C VAL A 37 1.32 6.20 6.39
N LEU A 38 1.44 6.59 5.12
CA LEU A 38 1.69 7.98 4.72
C LEU A 38 0.38 8.73 4.41
N ASP A 39 -0.54 8.06 3.72
CA ASP A 39 -1.82 8.63 3.32
C ASP A 39 -2.87 7.51 3.23
N ALA A 40 -4.15 7.88 3.31
CA ALA A 40 -5.28 6.95 3.19
C ALA A 40 -6.45 7.60 2.45
N GLY A 41 -6.79 7.03 1.30
CA GLY A 41 -8.07 7.23 0.63
C GLY A 41 -9.08 6.18 1.12
N GLU A 42 -10.17 6.64 1.74
CA GLU A 42 -11.23 5.77 2.25
C GLU A 42 -12.47 5.84 1.34
N MET A 43 -13.15 4.71 1.20
CA MET A 43 -14.37 4.56 0.41
C MET A 43 -15.41 3.79 1.23
N GLU A 44 -16.67 3.77 0.80
CA GLU A 44 -17.74 3.08 1.53
C GLU A 44 -17.44 1.58 1.77
N ASP A 45 -16.84 0.91 0.80
CA ASP A 45 -16.59 -0.54 0.82
C ASP A 45 -15.12 -0.92 0.67
N GLY A 46 -14.21 0.04 0.87
CA GLY A 46 -12.80 -0.17 0.61
C GLY A 46 -11.91 0.96 1.10
N PHE A 47 -10.62 0.76 0.94
CA PHE A 47 -9.63 1.81 1.15
C PHE A 47 -8.41 1.56 0.27
N SER A 48 -7.62 2.60 0.06
CA SER A 48 -6.31 2.57 -0.56
C SER A 48 -5.38 3.43 0.28
N SER A 49 -4.30 2.87 0.80
CA SER A 49 -3.37 3.58 1.68
C SER A 49 -1.96 3.49 1.15
N LEU A 50 -1.30 4.64 1.03
CA LEU A 50 0.11 4.70 0.70
C LEU A 50 0.90 4.28 1.94
N ILE A 51 1.73 3.25 1.78
CA ILE A 51 2.61 2.72 2.81
C ILE A 51 4.07 2.74 2.34
N ARG A 52 4.99 2.81 3.29
CA ARG A 52 6.42 2.93 3.02
C ARG A 52 7.24 2.14 4.03
N GLY A 53 8.30 1.50 3.53
CA GLY A 53 9.31 0.85 4.36
C GLY A 53 10.30 1.84 5.00
N PRO A 54 11.36 1.33 5.65
CA PRO A 54 12.40 2.20 6.20
C PRO A 54 13.13 3.01 5.12
N GLU A 55 13.48 4.26 5.44
CA GLU A 55 14.33 5.05 4.54
C GLU A 55 15.73 4.42 4.42
N PRO A 56 16.31 4.40 3.21
CA PRO A 56 17.66 3.90 3.00
C PRO A 56 18.67 4.78 3.75
N SER A 57 19.41 4.19 4.68
CA SER A 57 20.26 4.91 5.63
C SER A 57 21.75 4.57 5.52
N SER A 58 22.14 3.54 4.77
CA SER A 58 23.56 3.20 4.58
C SER A 58 24.08 3.54 3.18
N PRO A 59 25.40 3.79 3.06
CA PRO A 59 26.03 4.08 1.77
C PRO A 59 26.21 2.82 0.89
N PHE A 60 25.95 1.62 1.43
CA PHE A 60 26.00 0.38 0.67
C PHE A 60 24.72 0.17 -0.15
N LEU A 61 24.72 -0.86 -1.02
CA LEU A 61 23.53 -1.22 -1.78
C LEU A 61 22.38 -1.56 -0.82
N GLN A 62 21.32 -0.78 -0.88
CA GLN A 62 20.07 -1.00 -0.16
C GLN A 62 18.90 -0.93 -1.12
N VAL A 63 17.87 -1.70 -0.79
CA VAL A 63 16.56 -1.63 -1.42
C VAL A 63 15.65 -0.85 -0.47
N ALA A 64 14.96 0.14 -1.00
CA ALA A 64 13.86 0.83 -0.33
C ALA A 64 12.56 0.44 -1.03
N TRP A 65 11.41 0.66 -0.39
CA TRP A 65 10.13 0.33 -1.00
C TRP A 65 9.01 1.28 -0.57
N ASP A 66 8.13 1.53 -1.55
CA ASP A 66 6.82 2.16 -1.38
C ASP A 66 5.76 1.14 -1.79
N GLY A 67 4.53 1.29 -1.31
CA GLY A 67 3.46 0.41 -1.69
C GLY A 67 2.08 0.97 -1.40
N ILE A 68 1.09 0.27 -1.93
CA ILE A 68 -0.33 0.57 -1.74
C ILE A 68 -0.94 -0.60 -0.98
N LEU A 69 -1.38 -0.36 0.25
CA LEU A 69 -2.23 -1.27 1.01
C LEU A 69 -3.67 -0.99 0.62
N GLY A 70 -4.27 -1.91 -0.12
CA GLY A 70 -5.63 -1.79 -0.63
C GLY A 70 -6.58 -2.80 -0.04
N MET A 71 -7.84 -2.40 0.09
CA MET A 71 -8.96 -3.30 0.34
C MET A 71 -10.12 -2.96 -0.60
N GLN A 72 -10.67 -3.99 -1.22
CA GLN A 72 -11.90 -3.91 -2.00
C GLN A 72 -12.78 -5.13 -1.69
N ARG A 73 -14.07 -5.07 -2.04
CA ARG A 73 -14.94 -6.25 -1.95
C ARG A 73 -14.98 -7.01 -3.29
N ILE A 74 -14.67 -8.30 -3.25
CA ILE A 74 -14.84 -9.23 -4.36
C ILE A 74 -15.87 -10.27 -3.94
N ASP A 75 -16.95 -10.42 -4.71
CA ASP A 75 -18.08 -11.30 -4.39
C ASP A 75 -18.64 -11.07 -2.97
N GLY A 76 -18.66 -9.81 -2.53
CA GLY A 76 -19.13 -9.38 -1.22
C GLY A 76 -18.15 -9.62 -0.07
N GLN A 77 -17.02 -10.28 -0.30
CA GLN A 77 -15.98 -10.56 0.69
C GLN A 77 -14.84 -9.53 0.58
N PRO A 78 -14.24 -9.10 1.71
CA PRO A 78 -13.08 -8.22 1.67
C PRO A 78 -11.88 -8.97 1.08
N TYR A 79 -11.24 -8.34 0.10
CA TYR A 79 -9.98 -8.74 -0.47
C TYR A 79 -8.95 -7.66 -0.16
N VAL A 80 -7.92 -8.04 0.58
CA VAL A 80 -6.85 -7.14 1.02
C VAL A 80 -5.55 -7.55 0.36
N SER A 81 -4.84 -6.59 -0.21
CA SER A 81 -3.53 -6.83 -0.82
C SER A 81 -2.62 -5.61 -0.72
N VAL A 82 -1.33 -5.87 -0.84
CA VAL A 82 -0.29 -4.86 -1.00
C VAL A 82 0.28 -4.96 -2.41
N THR A 83 0.30 -3.83 -3.11
CA THR A 83 1.10 -3.62 -4.32
C THR A 83 2.38 -2.90 -3.90
N MET A 84 3.53 -3.55 -4.03
CA MET A 84 4.81 -3.04 -3.53
C MET A 84 5.80 -2.77 -4.68
N PHE A 85 6.41 -1.59 -4.65
CA PHE A 85 7.42 -1.14 -5.59
C PHE A 85 8.76 -1.09 -4.89
N LEU A 86 9.76 -1.77 -5.45
CA LEU A 86 11.11 -1.77 -4.91
C LEU A 86 11.97 -0.73 -5.63
N TYR A 87 12.89 -0.11 -4.90
CA TYR A 87 13.77 0.92 -5.40
C TYR A 87 15.20 0.65 -5.00
N SER A 88 16.15 0.91 -5.89
CA SER A 88 17.56 1.02 -5.54
C SER A 88 18.10 2.38 -5.98
N ARG A 89 18.76 3.09 -5.05
CA ARG A 89 19.28 4.45 -5.28
C ARG A 89 18.21 5.40 -5.84
N GLY A 90 16.98 5.29 -5.33
CA GLY A 90 15.83 6.11 -5.69
C GLY A 90 15.19 5.80 -7.05
N ARG A 91 15.61 4.72 -7.74
CA ARG A 91 15.03 4.28 -9.02
C ARG A 91 14.28 2.98 -8.86
N ARG A 92 13.10 2.88 -9.49
CA ARG A 92 12.28 1.66 -9.43
C ARG A 92 12.98 0.48 -10.10
N LEU A 93 12.98 -0.65 -9.39
CA LEU A 93 13.39 -1.95 -9.89
C LEU A 93 12.24 -2.55 -10.70
N ARG A 94 12.58 -3.22 -11.81
CA ARG A 94 11.64 -3.87 -12.73
C ARG A 94 12.19 -5.21 -13.16
N LEU A 95 11.31 -6.13 -13.57
CA LEU A 95 11.71 -7.33 -14.29
C LEU A 95 12.17 -6.96 -15.71
N ASP A 96 13.22 -7.62 -16.21
CA ASP A 96 13.90 -7.25 -17.46
C ASP A 96 12.99 -7.32 -18.70
N ASP A 97 11.95 -8.15 -18.66
CA ASP A 97 11.01 -8.42 -19.75
C ASP A 97 9.70 -7.60 -19.65
N GLN A 98 9.58 -6.69 -18.68
CA GLN A 98 8.33 -5.97 -18.38
C GLN A 98 8.53 -4.45 -18.31
N SER A 99 7.61 -3.68 -18.88
CA SER A 99 7.60 -2.21 -18.82
C SER A 99 7.34 -1.68 -17.41
N GLY A 100 6.58 -2.44 -16.62
CA GLY A 100 6.32 -2.20 -15.20
C GLY A 100 6.05 -3.51 -14.48
N SER A 101 6.58 -3.63 -13.27
CA SER A 101 6.34 -4.77 -12.40
C SER A 101 6.24 -4.34 -10.94
N PHE A 102 5.58 -5.15 -10.13
CA PHE A 102 5.44 -4.93 -8.69
C PHE A 102 5.40 -6.27 -7.95
N LEU A 103 5.74 -6.24 -6.67
CA LEU A 103 5.51 -7.38 -5.78
C LEU A 103 4.09 -7.31 -5.24
N SER A 104 3.38 -8.43 -5.28
CA SER A 104 2.03 -8.54 -4.70
C SER A 104 2.05 -9.44 -3.47
N ILE A 105 1.41 -8.98 -2.40
CA ILE A 105 1.23 -9.72 -1.16
C ILE A 105 -0.26 -9.67 -0.82
N ALA A 106 -0.90 -10.83 -0.63
CA ALA A 106 -2.30 -10.91 -0.26
C ALA A 106 -2.45 -11.17 1.24
N TYR A 107 -3.53 -10.66 1.83
CA TYR A 107 -3.90 -10.98 3.19
C TYR A 107 -5.15 -11.86 3.21
N GLU A 108 -5.06 -12.98 3.93
CA GLU A 108 -6.12 -13.96 4.06
C GLU A 108 -6.56 -14.04 5.53
N GLY A 109 -7.80 -13.64 5.83
CA GLY A 109 -8.37 -13.73 7.17
C GLY A 109 -9.19 -12.51 7.59
N PRO A 110 -9.55 -12.41 8.89
CA PRO A 110 -10.33 -11.29 9.42
C PRO A 110 -9.56 -9.96 9.38
N LEU A 111 -10.25 -8.83 9.25
CA LEU A 111 -9.64 -7.49 9.16
C LEU A 111 -9.08 -6.94 10.49
N ASP A 112 -8.93 -7.80 11.50
CA ASP A 112 -8.39 -7.48 12.83
C ASP A 112 -6.88 -7.77 12.95
N GLY A 113 -6.22 -8.08 11.84
CA GLY A 113 -4.78 -8.33 11.77
C GLY A 113 -4.34 -9.74 12.16
N SER A 114 -5.28 -10.62 12.55
CA SER A 114 -5.00 -12.01 12.96
C SER A 114 -4.87 -13.01 11.80
N GLY A 115 -5.15 -12.57 10.57
CA GLY A 115 -4.99 -13.33 9.34
C GLY A 115 -3.53 -13.54 8.96
N THR A 116 -3.31 -14.04 7.74
CA THR A 116 -1.99 -14.41 7.23
C THR A 116 -1.69 -13.68 5.95
N TRP A 117 -0.46 -13.15 5.84
CA TRP A 117 0.07 -12.59 4.61
C TRP A 117 0.68 -13.69 3.75
N ARG A 118 0.40 -13.65 2.44
CA ARG A 118 0.92 -14.58 1.45
C ARG A 118 1.58 -13.83 0.31
N ASP A 119 2.87 -14.09 0.11
CA ASP A 119 3.62 -13.51 -1.00
C ASP A 119 3.17 -14.17 -2.32
N LEU A 120 2.62 -13.36 -3.23
CA LEU A 120 2.21 -13.81 -4.55
C LEU A 120 3.34 -13.67 -5.59
N GLY A 121 4.41 -12.95 -5.23
CA GLY A 121 5.58 -12.74 -6.08
C GLY A 121 5.43 -11.54 -7.01
N TRP A 122 6.23 -11.53 -8.07
CA TRP A 122 6.22 -10.45 -9.05
C TRP A 122 5.04 -10.58 -10.02
N LEU A 123 4.33 -9.47 -10.22
CA LEU A 123 3.29 -9.33 -11.22
C LEU A 123 3.65 -8.19 -12.18
N GLN A 124 3.16 -8.33 -13.41
CA GLN A 124 3.27 -7.31 -14.44
C GLN A 124 2.22 -6.23 -14.23
N ASP A 125 2.59 -4.97 -14.45
CA ASP A 125 1.67 -3.85 -14.54
C ASP A 125 1.14 -3.73 -15.98
N ASP A 126 0.15 -4.55 -16.31
CA ASP A 126 -0.37 -4.69 -17.68
C ASP A 126 -1.03 -3.43 -18.24
N PHE A 127 -1.50 -2.54 -17.36
CA PHE A 127 -2.23 -1.33 -17.75
C PHE A 127 -1.39 -0.04 -17.55
N GLY A 128 -0.15 -0.16 -17.08
CA GLY A 128 0.70 0.98 -16.75
C GLY A 128 0.11 1.84 -15.63
N GLU A 129 -0.71 1.24 -14.76
CA GLU A 129 -1.40 1.95 -13.67
C GLU A 129 -0.39 2.61 -12.72
N PHE A 130 0.78 2.00 -12.60
CA PHE A 130 1.80 2.41 -11.65
C PHE A 130 2.99 3.09 -12.33
N GLU A 131 2.90 3.52 -13.58
CA GLU A 131 4.01 4.19 -14.29
C GLU A 131 4.54 5.43 -13.56
N SER A 132 3.69 6.12 -12.79
CA SER A 132 4.06 7.30 -12.01
C SER A 132 4.99 7.00 -10.84
N TYR A 133 5.05 5.75 -10.35
CA TYR A 133 5.87 5.35 -9.21
C TYR A 133 7.33 5.02 -9.63
N ASP A 134 7.97 5.82 -10.49
CA ASP A 134 9.32 5.53 -11.01
C ASP A 134 10.45 5.91 -10.04
N ARG A 135 10.18 6.77 -9.05
CA ARG A 135 11.13 7.15 -8.01
C ARG A 135 10.56 6.89 -6.62
N TYR A 136 11.48 6.63 -5.72
CA TYR A 136 11.16 6.49 -4.30
C TYR A 136 10.74 7.86 -3.76
N GLY A 137 9.64 7.93 -3.01
CA GLY A 137 9.18 9.21 -2.47
C GLY A 137 8.19 9.97 -3.36
N ASP A 138 7.86 9.46 -4.54
CA ASP A 138 6.90 10.08 -5.47
C ASP A 138 5.48 10.16 -4.89
#